data_AF-A0A7X0H6W4-F1
#
_entry.id   AF-A0A7X0H6W4-F1
#
_cell.length_a   1.000
_cell.length_b   1.000
_cell.length_c   1.000
_cell.angle_alpha   90.00
_cell.angle_beta   90.00
_cell.angle_gamma   90.00
#
_symmetry.space_group_name_H-M   'P 1'
#
loop_
_entity.id
_entity.type
_entity.pdbx_description
1 polymer ?
#
loop_
_entity_poly.entity_id
_entity_poly.type
_entity_poly.pdbx_seq_one_letter_code
_entity_poly.pdbx_strand_id
1 'polypeptide(L)'
;MASPSLQIEDTPNPQAMKFIAERPFSPLPIAENAPARMRSYRSAEDAQAAEDALAVAVFAAGPIVSVMVVANFVTVNKKPSGRWSRLQPKVEAALRPFLEG
;
A
#
# COMPACT_ATOMS: atom_id res chain seq x y z
N MET A 1 -15.82 6.46 -18.10
CA MET A 1 -14.66 6.99 -17.35
C MET A 1 -13.61 5.88 -17.29
N ALA A 2 -12.33 6.19 -17.46
CA ALA A 2 -11.28 5.18 -17.27
C ALA A 2 -11.25 4.79 -15.79
N SER A 3 -11.22 3.49 -15.48
CA SER A 3 -11.00 3.04 -14.10
C SER A 3 -9.61 3.52 -13.65
N PRO A 4 -9.47 4.03 -12.42
CA PRO A 4 -8.17 4.50 -11.94
C PRO A 4 -7.15 3.37 -12.03
N SER A 5 -5.99 3.66 -12.64
CA SER A 5 -4.96 2.66 -12.91
C SER A 5 -3.92 2.59 -11.79
N LEU A 6 -3.34 1.40 -11.62
CA LEU A 6 -2.28 1.11 -10.66
C LEU A 6 -1.08 0.56 -11.44
N GLN A 7 0.01 1.31 -11.51
CA GLN A 7 1.28 0.89 -12.08
C GLN A 7 2.09 0.11 -11.04
N ILE A 8 2.79 -0.92 -11.48
CA ILE A 8 3.58 -1.80 -10.62
C ILE A 8 5.04 -1.70 -11.04
N GLU A 9 5.90 -1.43 -10.07
CA GLU A 9 7.35 -1.36 -10.28
C GLU A 9 8.04 -2.37 -9.37
N ASP A 10 8.91 -3.17 -9.98
CA ASP A 10 9.89 -3.96 -9.25
C ASP A 10 10.90 -3.04 -8.56
N THR A 11 11.47 -3.52 -7.47
CA THR A 11 12.57 -2.83 -6.78
C THR A 11 13.82 -3.70 -6.81
N PRO A 12 15.02 -3.15 -6.56
CA PRO A 12 16.22 -3.97 -6.40
C PRO A 12 16.12 -5.00 -5.26
N ASN A 13 15.21 -4.78 -4.30
CA ASN A 13 14.89 -5.75 -3.25
C ASN A 13 13.81 -6.72 -3.76
N PRO A 14 14.10 -8.03 -3.94
CA PRO A 14 13.11 -9.00 -4.43
C PRO A 14 11.93 -9.23 -3.48
N GLN A 15 12.05 -8.76 -2.23
CA GLN A 15 10.97 -8.80 -1.24
C GLN A 15 10.09 -7.56 -1.27
N ALA A 16 10.44 -6.51 -2.03
CA ALA A 16 9.69 -5.27 -2.11
C ALA A 16 9.12 -5.05 -3.52
N MET A 17 7.87 -4.63 -3.57
CA MET A 17 7.17 -4.22 -4.79
C MET A 17 6.48 -2.89 -4.53
N LYS A 18 6.50 -2.02 -5.52
CA LYS A 18 5.91 -0.68 -5.44
C LYS A 18 4.66 -0.62 -6.32
N PHE A 19 3.59 -0.09 -5.75
CA PHE A 19 2.29 0.09 -6.38
C PHE A 19 2.02 1.59 -6.46
N ILE A 20 1.83 2.13 -7.66
CA ILE A 20 1.76 3.57 -7.94
C ILE A 20 0.41 3.88 -8.58
N ALA A 21 -0.38 4.69 -7.90
CA ALA A 21 -1.64 5.21 -8.41
C ALA A 21 -1.41 6.52 -9.18
N GLU A 22 -2.32 6.83 -10.10
CA GLU A 22 -2.34 8.11 -10.82
C GLU A 22 -2.58 9.31 -9.89
N ARG A 23 -3.30 9.08 -8.79
CA ARG A 23 -3.64 10.07 -7.77
C ARG A 23 -3.20 9.59 -6.39
N PRO A 24 -3.03 10.51 -5.41
CA PRO A 24 -2.80 10.11 -4.03
C PRO A 24 -3.86 9.14 -3.52
N PHE A 25 -3.43 8.16 -2.72
CA PHE A 25 -4.36 7.23 -2.08
C PHE A 25 -5.23 7.97 -1.07
N SER A 26 -6.51 7.62 -1.05
CA SER A 26 -7.49 8.11 -0.08
C SER A 26 -7.54 7.22 1.17
N PRO A 27 -7.93 7.75 2.36
CA PRO A 27 -8.03 9.17 2.67
C PRO A 27 -6.66 9.83 2.70
N LEU A 28 -6.59 11.07 2.23
CA LEU A 28 -5.42 11.91 2.47
C LEU A 28 -5.25 12.16 3.98
N PRO A 29 -4.01 12.37 4.46
CA PRO A 29 -3.79 12.76 5.84
C PRO A 29 -4.63 13.99 6.22
N ILE A 30 -5.36 13.90 7.33
CA ILE A 30 -6.40 14.87 7.76
C ILE A 30 -5.79 16.25 8.15
N ALA A 31 -4.47 16.38 8.21
CA ALA A 31 -3.84 17.66 8.50
C ALA A 31 -3.80 18.53 7.23
N GLU A 32 -4.72 19.51 7.17
CA GLU A 32 -5.02 20.46 6.08
C GLU A 32 -3.79 21.16 5.43
N ASN A 33 -2.61 21.10 6.06
CA ASN A 33 -1.36 21.69 5.56
C ASN A 33 -0.12 20.82 5.85
N ALA A 34 -0.28 19.52 6.15
CA ALA A 34 0.86 18.64 6.31
C ALA A 34 1.31 18.12 4.93
N PRO A 35 2.61 18.16 4.57
CA PRO A 35 3.10 17.41 3.42
C PRO A 35 2.65 15.96 3.60
N ALA A 36 2.18 15.30 2.53
CA ALA A 36 1.70 13.91 2.58
C ALA A 36 2.72 13.05 3.33
N ARG A 37 2.49 12.85 4.64
CA ARG A 37 3.52 12.29 5.51
C ARG A 37 3.69 10.84 5.09
N MET A 38 4.95 10.44 4.89
CA MET A 38 5.27 9.02 4.75
C MET A 38 4.73 8.30 5.99
N ARG A 39 3.88 7.30 5.78
CA ARG A 39 3.37 6.41 6.81
C ARG A 39 4.00 5.05 6.60
N SER A 40 4.54 4.44 7.65
CA SER A 40 5.23 3.16 7.55
C SER A 40 4.89 2.30 8.74
N TYR A 41 4.57 1.04 8.47
CA TYR A 41 4.06 0.09 9.44
C TYR A 41 4.85 -1.22 9.33
N ARG A 42 5.17 -1.84 10.46
CA ARG A 42 5.89 -3.13 10.52
C ARG A 42 4.98 -4.32 10.81
N SER A 43 3.72 -4.06 11.10
CA SER A 43 2.72 -5.07 11.44
C SER A 43 1.30 -4.58 11.13
N ALA A 44 0.35 -5.51 11.09
CA ALA A 44 -1.07 -5.16 10.97
C ALA A 44 -1.56 -4.42 12.21
N GLU A 45 -1.04 -4.79 13.38
CA GLU A 45 -1.35 -4.21 14.68
C GLU A 45 -0.91 -2.73 14.74
N ASP A 46 0.28 -2.40 14.23
CA ASP A 46 0.77 -1.02 14.13
C ASP A 46 -0.16 -0.17 13.25
N ALA A 47 -0.61 -0.73 12.12
CA ALA A 47 -1.51 -0.06 11.18
C ALA A 47 -2.91 0.15 11.77
N GLN A 48 -3.43 -0.83 12.52
CA GLN A 48 -4.70 -0.72 13.24
C GLN A 48 -4.65 0.33 14.34
N ALA A 49 -3.58 0.36 15.14
CA ALA A 49 -3.40 1.35 16.20
C ALA A 49 -3.31 2.79 15.66
N ALA A 50 -2.88 2.96 14.41
CA ALA A 50 -2.86 4.24 13.72
C ALA A 50 -4.12 4.53 12.88
N GLU A 51 -5.13 3.65 12.94
CA GLU A 51 -6.38 3.75 12.18
C GLU A 51 -6.16 3.86 10.65
N ASP A 52 -5.09 3.25 10.12
CA ASP A 52 -4.79 3.28 8.68
C ASP A 52 -5.42 2.11 7.93
N ALA A 53 -6.67 2.30 7.50
CA ALA A 53 -7.44 1.31 6.76
C ALA A 53 -6.73 0.76 5.51
N LEU A 54 -5.95 1.58 4.81
CA LEU A 54 -5.20 1.16 3.63
C LEU A 54 -4.11 0.18 4.02
N ALA A 55 -3.26 0.54 4.99
CA ALA A 55 -2.19 -0.34 5.43
C ALA A 55 -2.73 -1.66 6.02
N VAL A 56 -3.82 -1.58 6.80
CA VAL A 56 -4.51 -2.77 7.34
C VAL A 56 -4.99 -3.70 6.22
N ALA A 57 -5.65 -3.16 5.19
CA ALA A 57 -6.11 -3.94 4.05
C ALA A 57 -4.95 -4.61 3.30
N VAL A 58 -3.83 -3.91 3.14
CA VAL A 58 -2.63 -4.47 2.52
C VAL A 58 -2.08 -5.62 3.34
N PHE A 59 -1.91 -5.49 4.66
CA PHE A 59 -1.43 -6.60 5.51
C PHE A 59 -2.35 -7.83 5.44
N ALA A 60 -3.67 -7.64 5.31
CA ALA A 60 -4.62 -8.74 5.17
C ALA A 60 -4.47 -9.53 3.84
N ALA A 61 -3.77 -8.98 2.84
CA ALA A 61 -3.58 -9.63 1.54
C ALA A 61 -2.65 -10.87 1.60
N GLY A 62 -1.79 -10.99 2.62
CA GLY A 62 -0.93 -12.16 2.78
C GLY A 62 0.31 -11.95 3.67
N PRO A 63 1.39 -12.72 3.45
CA PRO A 63 2.56 -12.71 4.32
C PRO A 63 3.43 -11.46 4.08
N ILE A 64 3.00 -10.33 4.63
CA ILE A 64 3.63 -9.01 4.51
C ILE A 64 4.36 -8.66 5.82
N VAL A 65 5.51 -8.00 5.70
CA VAL A 65 6.37 -7.60 6.83
C VAL A 65 6.47 -6.10 7.01
N SER A 66 6.19 -5.32 5.97
CA SER A 66 6.01 -3.88 6.11
C SER A 66 5.25 -3.27 4.95
N VAL A 67 4.58 -2.17 5.25
CA VAL A 67 3.84 -1.35 4.27
C VAL A 67 4.28 0.10 4.48
N MET A 68 4.69 0.75 3.40
CA MET A 68 5.02 2.17 3.39
C MET A 68 4.14 2.89 2.39
N VAL A 69 3.45 3.93 2.82
CA VAL A 69 2.52 4.73 2.03
C VAL A 69 3.05 6.16 1.91
N VAL A 70 3.19 6.66 0.69
CA VAL A 70 3.66 8.01 0.38
C VAL A 70 2.84 8.56 -0.78
N ALA A 71 2.01 9.57 -0.50
CA ALA A 71 1.16 10.23 -1.50
C ALA A 71 0.42 9.22 -2.40
N ASN A 72 0.90 9.01 -3.63
CA ASN A 72 0.31 8.15 -4.64
C ASN A 72 0.97 6.78 -4.79
N PHE A 73 1.92 6.39 -3.93
CA PHE A 73 2.51 5.06 -4.01
C PHE A 73 2.58 4.34 -2.67
N VAL A 74 2.55 3.00 -2.77
CA VAL A 74 2.69 2.08 -1.65
C VAL A 74 3.81 1.10 -1.96
N THR A 75 4.78 0.98 -1.06
CA THR A 75 5.78 -0.08 -1.10
C THR A 75 5.38 -1.18 -0.12
N VAL A 76 5.25 -2.40 -0.62
CA VAL A 76 4.91 -3.58 0.18
C VAL A 76 6.12 -4.49 0.25
N ASN A 77 6.52 -4.87 1.46
CA ASN A 77 7.54 -5.88 1.67
C ASN A 77 6.88 -7.19 2.10
N LYS A 78 7.16 -8.28 1.40
CA LYS A 78 6.68 -9.63 1.74
C LYS A 78 7.72 -10.41 2.56
N LYS A 79 7.27 -11.47 3.23
CA LYS A 79 8.18 -12.49 3.78
C LYS A 79 8.95 -13.19 2.66
N PRO A 80 10.19 -13.68 2.90
CA PRO A 80 10.95 -14.45 1.92
C PRO A 80 10.20 -15.64 1.33
N SER A 81 9.36 -16.31 2.13
CA SER A 81 8.52 -17.42 1.71
C SER A 81 7.32 -17.03 0.82
N GLY A 82 6.97 -15.75 0.74
CA GLY A 82 5.88 -15.25 -0.10
C GLY A 82 6.24 -15.24 -1.59
N ARG A 83 5.23 -15.33 -2.47
CA ARG A 83 5.41 -15.29 -3.93
C ARG A 83 4.62 -14.13 -4.53
N TRP A 84 5.29 -13.24 -5.26
CA TRP A 84 4.65 -12.06 -5.87
C TRP A 84 3.55 -12.43 -6.86
N SER A 85 3.74 -13.50 -7.64
CA SER A 85 2.70 -14.02 -8.55
C SER A 85 1.36 -14.38 -7.88
N ARG A 86 1.34 -14.57 -6.55
CA ARG A 86 0.11 -14.79 -5.77
C ARG A 86 -0.30 -13.58 -4.93
N LEU A 87 0.67 -12.78 -4.49
CA LEU A 87 0.45 -11.67 -3.57
C LEU A 87 0.05 -10.38 -4.30
N GLN A 88 0.70 -10.09 -5.43
CA GLN A 88 0.46 -8.90 -6.23
C GLN A 88 -1.04 -8.69 -6.54
N PRO A 89 -1.79 -9.64 -7.16
CA PRO A 89 -3.21 -9.41 -7.44
C PRO A 89 -4.08 -9.19 -6.19
N LYS A 90 -3.67 -9.71 -5.02
CA LYS A 90 -4.36 -9.49 -3.76
C LYS A 90 -4.09 -8.09 -3.21
N VAL A 91 -2.86 -7.61 -3.32
CA VAL A 91 -2.48 -6.25 -2.93
C VAL A 91 -3.16 -5.23 -3.84
N GLU A 92 -3.21 -5.47 -5.15
CA GLU A 92 -3.97 -4.63 -6.08
C GLU A 92 -5.46 -4.56 -5.69
N ALA A 93 -6.07 -5.71 -5.38
CA ALA A 93 -7.46 -5.75 -4.93
C ALA A 93 -7.68 -5.02 -3.60
N ALA A 94 -6.73 -5.12 -2.67
CA ALA A 94 -6.76 -4.41 -1.39
C ALA A 94 -6.62 -2.88 -1.56
N LEU A 95 -5.85 -2.43 -2.55
CA LEU A 95 -5.63 -1.00 -2.82
C LEU A 95 -6.77 -0.35 -3.61
N ARG A 96 -7.53 -1.13 -4.39
CA ARG A 96 -8.59 -0.62 -5.27
C ARG A 96 -9.60 0.32 -4.60
N PRO A 97 -10.14 0.05 -3.40
CA PRO A 97 -11.08 0.94 -2.74
C PRO A 97 -10.50 2.33 -2.41
N PHE A 98 -9.17 2.45 -2.37
CA PHE A 98 -8.46 3.68 -2.00
C PHE A 98 -8.01 4.49 -3.22
N LEU A 99 -8.37 4.07 -4.43
CA LEU A 99 -8.04 4.75 -5.69
C LEU A 99 -9.09 5.81 -6.10
N GLU A 100 -10.30 5.76 -5.54
CA GLU A 100 -11.45 6.61 -5.90
C GLU A 100 -11.82 7.59 -4.78
N GLY A 101 -10.83 8.36 -4.32
CA GLY A 101 -11.04 9.52 -3.44
C GLY A 101 -11.04 10.84 -4.17
#